data_AF-A0A7W0JSF5-F1
#
_entry.id   AF-A0A7W0JSF5-F1
#
_cell.length_a   1.000
_cell.length_b   1.000
_cell.length_c   1.000
_cell.angle_alpha   90.00
_cell.angle_beta   90.00
_cell.angle_gamma   90.00
#
_symmetry.space_group_name_H-M   'P 1'
#
loop_
_entity.id
_entity.type
_entity.pdbx_description
1 polymer ?
#
loop_
_entity_poly.entity_id
_entity_poly.type
_entity_poly.pdbx_seq_one_letter_code
_entity_poly.pdbx_strand_id
1 'polypeptide(L)'
;MRSAVSEADDDVPAYTDAHVAAYPIEYIAGIDLYNAGEFHASHDAWEERWMGEVGPQEKLFLQAMIQSAVAFHHLEIGRPGAARRMHQMAKEKFARLGKRVFMSLDLEDYQEQLERALSWLWDAADPRELKAPQVTAPRIRLLSAIDEFD
;
A
#
# COMPACT_ATOMS: atom_id res chain seq x y z
N MET A 1 23.17 -22.56 -0.58
CA MET A 1 22.42 -22.57 0.69
C MET A 1 21.15 -21.78 0.46
N ARG A 2 20.00 -22.45 0.28
CA ARG A 2 18.71 -21.76 0.11
C ARG A 2 18.36 -21.20 1.49
N SER A 3 18.30 -19.88 1.63
CA SER A 3 17.72 -19.27 2.83
C SER A 3 16.28 -19.73 2.90
N ALA A 4 15.95 -20.46 3.97
CA ALA A 4 14.57 -20.64 4.39
C ALA A 4 14.06 -19.26 4.82
N VAL A 5 13.42 -18.55 3.90
CA VAL A 5 12.46 -17.53 4.29
C VAL A 5 11.37 -18.28 5.04
N SER A 6 11.11 -17.85 6.27
CA SER A 6 10.12 -18.44 7.17
C SER A 6 8.75 -18.53 6.48
N GLU A 7 8.34 -19.74 6.09
CA GLU A 7 6.99 -20.06 5.58
C GLU A 7 5.87 -19.78 6.61
N ALA A 8 6.22 -19.49 7.87
CA ALA A 8 5.26 -19.31 8.97
C ALA A 8 4.47 -17.99 8.93
N ASP A 9 4.93 -16.98 8.19
CA ASP A 9 4.24 -15.68 8.09
C ASP A 9 3.21 -15.63 6.94
N ASP A 10 3.22 -16.65 6.05
CA ASP A 10 2.33 -16.73 4.88
C ASP A 10 0.94 -17.26 5.21
N ASP A 11 0.77 -17.96 6.33
CA ASP A 11 -0.47 -18.66 6.70
C ASP A 11 -1.41 -17.80 7.57
N VAL A 12 -0.99 -16.59 7.95
CA VAL A 12 -1.82 -15.64 8.69
C VAL A 12 -2.61 -14.78 7.71
N PRO A 13 -3.95 -14.83 7.73
CA PRO A 13 -4.76 -14.08 6.78
C PRO A 13 -4.56 -12.56 6.95
N ALA A 14 -4.65 -11.83 5.84
CA ALA A 14 -4.46 -10.39 5.81
C ALA A 14 -5.54 -9.62 6.59
N TYR A 15 -6.71 -10.22 6.78
CA TYR A 15 -7.86 -9.66 7.48
C TYR A 15 -8.75 -10.80 8.01
N THR A 16 -9.86 -10.46 8.65
CA THR A 16 -10.81 -11.42 9.26
C THR A 16 -12.19 -11.28 8.61
N ASP A 17 -13.07 -12.25 8.81
CA ASP A 17 -14.48 -12.17 8.35
C ASP A 17 -15.21 -10.93 8.89
N ALA A 18 -14.83 -10.45 10.09
CA ALA A 18 -15.38 -9.22 10.64
C ALA A 18 -15.00 -7.98 9.80
N HIS A 19 -13.79 -7.95 9.24
CA HIS A 19 -13.38 -6.88 8.32
C HIS A 19 -14.16 -6.94 7.01
N VAL A 20 -14.40 -8.14 6.47
CA VAL A 20 -15.22 -8.34 5.27
C VAL A 20 -16.64 -7.81 5.47
N ALA A 21 -17.20 -7.97 6.67
CA ALA A 21 -18.51 -7.44 7.02
C ALA A 21 -18.51 -5.92 7.30
N ALA A 22 -17.39 -5.37 7.77
CA ALA A 22 -17.29 -3.99 8.24
C ALA A 22 -16.86 -2.99 7.16
N TYR A 23 -16.07 -3.42 6.16
CA TYR A 23 -15.45 -2.52 5.18
C TYR A 23 -15.97 -2.73 3.75
N PRO A 24 -15.83 -1.70 2.89
CA PRO A 24 -16.19 -1.82 1.48
C PRO A 24 -15.47 -2.99 0.81
N ILE A 25 -16.17 -3.70 -0.07
CA ILE A 25 -15.63 -4.89 -0.75
C ILE A 25 -14.40 -4.53 -1.60
N GLU A 26 -14.37 -3.33 -2.16
CA GLU A 26 -13.27 -2.79 -2.94
C GLU A 26 -11.99 -2.63 -2.11
N TYR A 27 -12.13 -2.24 -0.83
CA TYR A 27 -10.98 -2.11 0.07
C TYR A 27 -10.35 -3.47 0.32
N ILE A 28 -11.17 -4.47 0.67
CA ILE A 28 -10.75 -5.85 0.90
C ILE A 28 -10.12 -6.47 -0.36
N ALA A 29 -10.79 -6.34 -1.51
CA ALA A 29 -10.29 -6.86 -2.78
C ALA A 29 -8.94 -6.24 -3.17
N GLY A 30 -8.78 -4.92 -2.97
CA GLY A 30 -7.52 -4.26 -3.26
C GLY A 30 -6.38 -4.70 -2.31
N ILE A 31 -6.67 -5.11 -1.07
CA ILE A 31 -5.66 -5.71 -0.15
C ILE A 31 -5.16 -7.04 -0.68
N ASP A 32 -6.06 -7.92 -1.12
CA ASP A 32 -5.70 -9.22 -1.69
C ASP A 32 -4.83 -9.05 -2.94
N LEU A 33 -5.24 -8.16 -3.85
CA LEU A 33 -4.50 -7.85 -5.06
C LEU A 33 -3.13 -7.22 -4.75
N TYR A 34 -3.05 -6.30 -3.80
CA TYR A 34 -1.79 -5.68 -3.40
C TYR A 34 -0.81 -6.71 -2.84
N ASN A 35 -1.28 -7.57 -1.93
CA ASN A 35 -0.46 -8.62 -1.33
C ASN A 35 -0.04 -9.70 -2.33
N ALA A 36 -0.80 -9.91 -3.40
CA ALA A 36 -0.43 -10.77 -4.52
C ALA A 36 0.56 -10.12 -5.50
N GLY A 37 0.89 -8.83 -5.34
CA GLY A 37 1.73 -8.08 -6.25
C GLY A 37 0.99 -7.57 -7.50
N GLU A 38 -0.33 -7.71 -7.57
CA GLU A 38 -1.15 -7.24 -8.68
C GLU A 38 -1.49 -5.75 -8.50
N PHE A 39 -0.46 -4.89 -8.49
CA PHE A 39 -0.58 -3.50 -8.04
C PHE A 39 -1.50 -2.65 -8.91
N HIS A 40 -1.55 -2.89 -10.22
CA HIS A 40 -2.49 -2.16 -11.09
C HIS A 40 -3.94 -2.54 -10.81
N ALA A 41 -4.22 -3.83 -10.59
CA ALA A 41 -5.56 -4.29 -10.25
C ALA A 41 -5.99 -3.81 -8.84
N SER A 42 -5.04 -3.78 -7.89
CA SER A 42 -5.25 -3.20 -6.55
C SER A 42 -5.62 -1.71 -6.64
N HIS A 43 -4.92 -0.96 -7.49
CA HIS A 43 -5.27 0.42 -7.82
C HIS A 43 -6.71 0.54 -8.32
N ASP A 44 -7.12 -0.27 -9.29
CA ASP A 44 -8.45 -0.17 -9.91
C ASP A 44 -9.56 -0.44 -8.88
N ALA A 45 -9.37 -1.46 -8.03
CA ALA A 45 -10.31 -1.76 -6.95
C ALA A 45 -10.45 -0.58 -5.98
N TRP A 46 -9.34 -0.05 -5.47
CA TRP A 46 -9.39 1.09 -4.55
C TRP A 46 -9.89 2.39 -5.20
N GLU A 47 -9.63 2.60 -6.49
CA GLU A 47 -10.13 3.75 -7.25
C GLU A 47 -11.66 3.72 -7.36
N GLU A 48 -12.27 2.55 -7.57
CA GLU A 48 -13.73 2.40 -7.61
C GLU A 48 -14.39 2.93 -6.33
N ARG A 49 -13.87 2.54 -5.16
CA ARG A 49 -14.34 3.08 -3.87
C ARG A 49 -14.03 4.57 -3.73
N TRP A 50 -12.83 5.00 -4.11
CA TRP A 50 -12.40 6.39 -3.99
C TRP A 50 -13.25 7.36 -4.82
N MET A 51 -13.75 6.91 -5.98
CA MET A 51 -14.65 7.65 -6.86
C MET A 51 -16.07 7.78 -6.32
N GLY A 52 -16.48 6.89 -5.42
CA GLY A 52 -17.79 6.89 -4.78
C GLY A 52 -17.99 7.99 -3.72
N GLU A 53 -19.11 7.89 -3.01
CA GLU A 53 -19.42 8.73 -1.86
C GLU A 53 -18.66 8.21 -0.62
N VAL A 54 -17.59 8.91 -0.27
CA VAL A 54 -16.66 8.58 0.82
C VAL A 54 -16.40 9.80 1.69
N GLY A 55 -16.15 9.58 2.98
CA GLY A 55 -15.74 10.64 3.90
C GLY A 55 -14.38 11.26 3.50
N PRO A 56 -14.06 12.49 3.95
CA PRO A 56 -12.83 13.17 3.55
C PRO A 56 -11.56 12.43 4.00
N GLN A 57 -11.60 11.74 5.15
CA GLN A 57 -10.47 10.95 5.66
C GLN A 57 -10.30 9.67 4.85
N GLU A 58 -11.38 8.93 4.59
CA GLU A 58 -11.39 7.74 3.72
C GLU A 58 -10.88 8.09 2.31
N LYS A 59 -11.37 9.19 1.74
CA LYS A 59 -10.90 9.65 0.42
C LYS A 59 -9.41 9.96 0.40
N LEU A 60 -8.88 10.54 1.48
CA LEU A 60 -7.46 10.86 1.61
C LEU A 60 -6.62 9.59 1.78
N PHE A 61 -7.09 8.66 2.60
CA PHE A 61 -6.47 7.35 2.84
C PHE A 61 -6.41 6.51 1.57
N LEU A 62 -7.53 6.29 0.90
CA LEU A 62 -7.58 5.51 -0.35
C LEU A 62 -6.67 6.13 -1.40
N GLN A 63 -6.63 7.46 -1.52
CA GLN A 63 -5.71 8.12 -2.45
C GLN A 63 -4.24 7.84 -2.13
N ALA A 64 -3.86 7.71 -0.85
CA ALA A 64 -2.51 7.34 -0.45
C ALA A 64 -2.20 5.88 -0.81
N MET A 65 -3.14 4.97 -0.58
CA MET A 65 -3.02 3.54 -0.93
C MET A 65 -2.90 3.34 -2.44
N ILE A 66 -3.77 3.99 -3.23
CA ILE A 66 -3.73 4.04 -4.70
C ILE A 66 -2.35 4.51 -5.18
N GLN A 67 -1.83 5.62 -4.64
CA GLN A 67 -0.50 6.12 -5.01
C GLN A 67 0.63 5.15 -4.62
N SER A 68 0.50 4.46 -3.49
CA SER A 68 1.44 3.41 -3.10
C SER A 68 1.46 2.26 -4.12
N ALA A 69 0.28 1.74 -4.50
CA ALA A 69 0.18 0.68 -5.52
C ALA A 69 0.76 1.12 -6.87
N VAL A 70 0.42 2.32 -7.33
CA VAL A 70 0.94 2.87 -8.59
C VAL A 70 2.46 3.06 -8.54
N ALA A 71 3.04 3.35 -7.38
CA ALA A 71 4.50 3.42 -7.24
C ALA A 71 5.16 2.08 -7.61
N PHE A 72 4.65 0.97 -7.09
CA PHE A 72 5.15 -0.37 -7.43
C PHE A 72 4.84 -0.76 -8.88
N HIS A 73 3.63 -0.49 -9.36
CA HIS A 73 3.30 -0.71 -10.78
C HIS A 73 4.27 0.03 -11.72
N HIS A 74 4.63 1.28 -11.38
CA HIS A 74 5.63 2.03 -12.14
C HIS A 74 7.01 1.40 -12.11
N LEU A 75 7.42 0.74 -11.02
CA LEU A 75 8.66 -0.03 -11.01
C LEU A 75 8.62 -1.22 -11.96
N GLU A 76 7.51 -1.97 -11.99
CA GLU A 76 7.31 -3.14 -12.87
C GLU A 76 7.45 -2.77 -14.35
N ILE A 77 6.93 -1.61 -14.74
CA ILE A 77 7.01 -1.12 -16.12
C ILE A 77 8.24 -0.23 -16.39
N GLY A 78 9.24 -0.23 -15.50
CA GLY A 78 10.53 0.42 -15.71
C GLY A 78 10.50 1.95 -15.65
N ARG A 79 9.65 2.53 -14.80
CA ARG A 79 9.46 3.99 -14.62
C ARG A 79 9.80 4.47 -13.19
N PRO A 80 11.05 4.35 -12.73
CA PRO A 80 11.46 4.72 -11.37
C PRO A 80 11.21 6.20 -11.03
N GLY A 81 11.33 7.12 -11.99
CA GLY A 81 11.00 8.53 -11.75
C GLY A 81 9.52 8.78 -11.45
N ALA A 82 8.63 8.04 -12.11
CA ALA A 82 7.21 8.11 -11.84
C ALA A 82 6.88 7.43 -10.49
N ALA A 83 7.52 6.30 -10.19
CA ALA A 83 7.42 5.64 -8.89
C ALA A 83 7.83 6.57 -7.74
N ARG A 84 8.95 7.30 -7.87
CA ARG A 84 9.43 8.28 -6.88
C ARG A 84 8.39 9.35 -6.58
N ARG A 85 7.75 9.88 -7.62
CA ARG A 85 6.69 10.88 -7.47
C ARG A 85 5.47 10.31 -6.74
N MET A 86 5.02 9.11 -7.11
CA MET A 86 3.88 8.46 -6.46
C MET A 86 4.15 8.15 -4.99
N HIS A 87 5.35 7.64 -4.69
CA HIS A 87 5.82 7.42 -3.32
C HIS A 87 5.78 8.73 -2.50
N GLN A 88 6.33 9.83 -3.04
CA GLN A 88 6.29 11.13 -2.36
C GLN A 88 4.86 11.59 -2.09
N MET A 89 3.97 11.50 -3.07
CA MET A 89 2.57 11.93 -2.91
C MET A 89 1.83 11.07 -1.88
N ALA A 90 2.07 9.76 -1.85
CA ALA A 90 1.50 8.86 -0.85
C ALA A 90 1.92 9.27 0.57
N LYS A 91 3.23 9.53 0.79
CA LYS A 91 3.75 10.03 2.07
C LYS A 91 3.08 11.33 2.50
N GLU A 92 2.95 12.28 1.58
CA GLU A 92 2.28 13.55 1.85
C GLU A 92 0.81 13.35 2.27
N LYS A 93 0.11 12.37 1.68
CA LYS A 93 -1.27 12.06 2.07
C LYS A 93 -1.37 11.36 3.42
N PHE A 94 -0.51 10.37 3.71
CA PHE A 94 -0.47 9.75 5.03
C PHE A 94 -0.13 10.76 6.13
N ALA A 95 0.85 11.63 5.89
CA ALA A 95 1.20 12.70 6.82
C ALA A 95 0.03 13.67 7.06
N ARG A 96 -0.73 14.01 6.02
CA ARG A 96 -1.94 14.85 6.13
C ARG A 96 -3.10 14.15 6.84
N LEU A 97 -3.23 12.84 6.67
CA LEU A 97 -4.22 12.03 7.38
C LEU A 97 -3.92 12.03 8.89
N GLY A 98 -2.63 11.92 9.26
CA GLY A 98 -2.17 12.13 10.63
C GLY A 98 -2.69 11.09 11.63
N LYS A 99 -3.00 9.88 11.14
CA LYS A 99 -3.49 8.75 11.93
C LYS A 99 -2.42 7.68 12.05
N ARG A 100 -2.37 7.03 13.22
CA ARG A 100 -1.56 5.82 13.42
C ARG A 100 -2.25 4.60 12.80
N VAL A 101 -3.56 4.47 13.05
CA VAL A 101 -4.40 3.39 12.52
C VAL A 101 -5.55 4.04 11.76
N PHE A 102 -5.89 3.48 10.60
CA PHE A 102 -7.07 3.87 9.85
C PHE A 102 -7.60 2.68 9.06
N MET A 103 -8.91 2.40 9.15
CA MET A 103 -9.54 1.23 8.52
C MET A 103 -8.80 -0.08 8.88
N SER A 104 -8.48 -0.21 10.17
CA SER A 104 -7.70 -1.29 10.80
C SER A 104 -6.27 -1.50 10.29
N LEU A 105 -5.76 -0.66 9.39
CA LEU A 105 -4.36 -0.74 8.96
C LEU A 105 -3.46 0.07 9.90
N ASP A 106 -2.39 -0.54 10.42
CA ASP A 106 -1.32 0.22 11.09
C ASP A 106 -0.53 1.00 10.03
N LEU A 107 -0.78 2.30 9.94
CA LEU A 107 -0.18 3.18 8.95
C LEU A 107 1.28 3.52 9.28
N GLU A 108 1.70 3.42 10.53
CA GLU A 108 3.11 3.59 10.88
C GLU A 108 3.91 2.41 10.33
N ASP A 109 3.49 1.18 10.63
CA ASP A 109 4.15 -0.03 10.10
C ASP A 109 4.11 -0.08 8.57
N TYR A 110 2.96 0.22 7.96
CA TYR A 110 2.83 0.26 6.50
C TYR A 110 3.80 1.28 5.88
N GLN A 111 3.89 2.49 6.43
CA GLN A 111 4.79 3.52 5.93
C GLN A 111 6.26 3.11 6.12
N GLU A 112 6.62 2.48 7.23
CA GLU A 112 7.98 1.96 7.42
C GLU A 112 8.33 0.88 6.39
N GLN A 113 7.41 -0.04 6.09
CA GLN A 113 7.58 -1.01 5.02
C GLN A 113 7.77 -0.32 3.66
N LEU A 114 6.97 0.72 3.38
CA LEU A 114 7.04 1.49 2.14
C LEU A 114 8.39 2.23 2.01
N GLU A 115 8.89 2.86 3.08
CA GLU A 115 10.21 3.50 3.10
C GLU A 115 11.34 2.49 2.88
N ARG A 116 11.28 1.33 3.54
CA ARG A 116 12.26 0.25 3.32
C ARG A 116 12.30 -0.18 1.86
N ALA A 117 11.14 -0.26 1.21
CA ALA A 117 11.03 -0.69 -0.18
C ALA A 117 11.48 0.37 -1.20
N LEU A 118 11.25 1.67 -0.93
CA LEU A 118 11.31 2.72 -1.94
C LEU A 118 12.35 3.83 -1.68
N SER A 119 13.05 3.82 -0.54
CA SER A 119 14.05 4.87 -0.20
C SER A 119 15.22 4.98 -1.21
N TRP A 120 15.58 3.89 -1.89
CA TRP A 120 16.62 3.89 -2.94
C TRP A 120 16.25 4.76 -4.15
N LEU A 121 14.96 5.11 -4.33
CA LEU A 121 14.54 6.02 -5.40
C LEU A 121 15.14 7.44 -5.26
N TRP A 122 15.73 7.72 -4.10
CA TRP A 122 16.39 8.99 -3.80
C TRP A 122 17.90 8.96 -4.01
N ASP A 123 18.50 7.80 -4.33
CA ASP A 123 19.96 7.61 -4.43
C ASP A 123 20.61 8.31 -5.64
N ALA A 124 19.81 8.67 -6.65
CA ALA A 124 20.28 9.39 -7.84
C ALA A 124 19.47 10.67 -8.08
N ALA A 125 20.14 11.66 -8.68
CA ALA A 125 19.52 12.91 -9.13
C ALA A 125 18.58 12.66 -10.32
N ASP A 126 19.01 11.88 -11.32
CA ASP A 126 18.15 11.40 -12.40
C ASP A 126 17.67 9.96 -12.07
N PRO A 127 16.37 9.76 -11.78
CA PRO A 127 15.83 8.43 -11.51
C PRO A 127 16.01 7.42 -12.66
N ARG A 128 16.24 7.87 -13.90
CA ARG A 128 16.45 6.99 -15.07
C ARG A 128 17.78 6.25 -15.01
N GLU A 129 18.73 6.75 -14.22
CA GLU A 129 20.03 6.13 -14.01
C GLU A 129 19.96 5.02 -12.96
N LEU A 130 18.87 4.96 -12.19
CA LEU A 130 18.68 3.95 -11.17
C LEU A 130 18.48 2.57 -11.79
N LYS A 131 19.12 1.57 -11.18
CA LYS A 131 18.80 0.17 -11.39
C LYS A 131 17.98 -0.29 -10.21
N ALA A 132 16.74 -0.71 -10.45
CA ALA A 132 15.87 -1.20 -9.40
C ALA A 132 16.53 -2.37 -8.67
N PRO A 133 16.77 -2.28 -7.35
CA PRO A 133 17.18 -3.44 -6.57
C PRO A 133 16.02 -4.43 -6.49
N GLN A 134 16.30 -5.63 -5.96
CA GLN A 134 15.20 -6.47 -5.48
C GLN A 134 14.58 -5.79 -4.26
N VAL A 135 13.29 -5.49 -4.36
CA VAL A 135 12.51 -4.86 -3.28
C VAL A 135 11.36 -5.77 -2.91
N THR A 136 11.00 -5.74 -1.63
CA THR A 136 9.78 -6.38 -1.14
C THR A 136 8.77 -5.26 -0.90
N ALA A 137 7.63 -5.31 -1.59
CA ALA A 137 6.54 -4.38 -1.33
C ALA A 137 5.99 -4.58 0.10
N PRO A 138 5.33 -3.56 0.68
CA PRO A 138 4.60 -3.75 1.94
C PRO A 138 3.66 -4.94 1.87
N ARG A 139 3.57 -5.69 2.97
CA ARG A 139 2.50 -6.67 3.16
C ARG A 139 1.43 -6.04 4.03
N ILE A 140 0.24 -5.89 3.48
CA ILE A 140 -0.91 -5.33 4.20
C ILE A 140 -1.51 -6.42 5.08
N ARG A 141 -1.60 -6.12 6.37
CA ARG A 141 -2.28 -6.94 7.36
C ARG A 141 -3.07 -6.02 8.30
N LEU A 142 -4.38 -6.23 8.38
CA LEU A 142 -5.24 -5.46 9.26
C LEU A 142 -5.07 -5.95 10.71
N LEU A 143 -5.10 -5.01 11.64
CA LEU A 143 -5.20 -5.28 13.07
C LEU A 143 -6.53 -5.99 13.35
N SER A 144 -6.56 -6.96 14.25
CA SER A 144 -7.76 -7.77 14.51
C SER A 144 -8.97 -6.96 15.00
N ALA A 145 -8.75 -5.79 15.59
CA ALA A 145 -9.80 -4.89 16.03
C ALA A 145 -10.32 -4.06 14.85
N ILE A 146 -11.64 -3.97 14.70
CA ILE A 146 -12.26 -3.06 13.74
C ILE A 146 -12.06 -1.63 14.21
N ASP A 147 -11.48 -0.82 13.34
CA ASP A 147 -11.40 0.63 13.52
C ASP A 147 -12.74 1.26 13.12
N GLU A 148 -13.35 2.01 14.03
CA GLU A 148 -14.48 2.89 13.73
C GLU A 148 -13.93 4.19 13.16
N PHE A 149 -14.08 4.41 11.85
CA PHE A 149 -13.52 5.55 11.13
C PHE A 149 -14.63 6.41 10.51
N ASP A 150 -14.50 7.73 10.63
CA ASP A 150 -15.42 8.76 10.10
C ASP A 150 -14.84 9.48 8.86
#